data_AF-A0A432G4Z3-F1
#
_entry.id   AF-A0A432G4Z3-F1
#
_cell.length_a   1.000
_cell.length_b   1.000
_cell.length_c   1.000
_cell.angle_alpha   90.00
_cell.angle_beta   90.00
_cell.angle_gamma   90.00
#
_symmetry.space_group_name_H-M   'P 1'
#
loop_
_entity.id
_entity.type
_entity.pdbx_description
1 polymer ?
#
loop_
_entity_poly.entity_id
_entity_poly.type
_entity_poly.pdbx_seq_one_letter_code
_entity_poly.pdbx_strand_id
1 'polypeptide(L)'
;MNLQKNNYRPEMTSAGIEASYPVTVMDEFGNKRETHITGERPLTIYVDKREIVTLMTLGKYPELLVIGYLHNQGFIKNSCEIKAVQVDWDI
;
A
#
# COMPACT_ATOMS: atom_id res chain seq x y z
N MET A 1 38.28 7.50 -0.99
CA MET A 1 37.51 6.79 -2.04
C MET A 1 36.04 7.15 -1.82
N ASN A 2 35.51 8.08 -2.61
CA ASN A 2 34.16 8.64 -2.43
C ASN A 2 33.12 7.60 -2.86
N LEU A 3 32.39 7.02 -1.90
CA LEU A 3 31.15 6.31 -2.17
C LEU A 3 30.10 7.35 -2.58
N GLN A 4 29.95 7.57 -3.88
CA GLN A 4 28.68 8.11 -4.37
C GLN A 4 27.61 7.07 -4.04
N LYS A 5 26.86 7.31 -2.95
CA LYS A 5 25.63 6.59 -2.66
C LYS A 5 24.71 6.82 -3.84
N ASN A 6 24.70 5.87 -4.77
CA ASN A 6 23.79 5.90 -5.89
C ASN A 6 22.38 5.82 -5.30
N ASN A 7 21.64 6.93 -5.35
CA ASN A 7 20.33 7.09 -4.72
C ASN A 7 19.26 6.41 -5.59
N TYR A 8 19.45 5.14 -5.90
CA TYR A 8 18.53 4.38 -6.72
C TYR A 8 17.19 4.24 -5.99
N ARG A 9 16.11 4.53 -6.72
CA ARG A 9 14.73 4.33 -6.26
C ARG A 9 13.98 3.55 -7.34
N PRO A 10 13.19 2.53 -6.96
CA PRO A 10 12.34 1.84 -7.93
C PRO A 10 11.30 2.81 -8.50
N GLU A 11 10.90 2.56 -9.74
CA GLU A 11 9.75 3.24 -10.33
C GLU A 11 8.46 2.86 -9.59
N MET A 12 7.57 3.82 -9.33
CA MET A 12 6.34 3.59 -8.56
C MET A 12 5.14 4.29 -9.21
N THR A 13 3.98 3.63 -9.20
CA THR A 13 2.71 4.16 -9.72
C THR A 13 2.15 5.32 -8.90
N SER A 14 2.52 5.44 -7.63
CA SER A 14 1.94 6.42 -6.70
C SER A 14 0.41 6.28 -6.56
N ALA A 15 -0.08 5.04 -6.52
CA ALA A 15 -1.50 4.70 -6.54
C ALA A 15 -2.15 4.75 -5.15
N GLY A 16 -1.78 5.70 -4.30
CA GLY A 16 -2.38 5.83 -2.97
C GLY A 16 -3.87 6.18 -3.04
N ILE A 17 -4.70 5.50 -2.25
CA ILE A 17 -6.13 5.80 -2.10
C ILE A 17 -6.45 6.42 -0.73
N GLU A 18 -7.65 7.00 -0.59
CA GLU A 18 -8.12 7.48 0.70
C GLU A 18 -8.39 6.33 1.67
N ALA A 19 -7.82 6.44 2.87
CA ALA A 19 -7.88 5.40 3.90
C ALA A 19 -9.25 5.28 4.58
N SER A 20 -10.06 6.33 4.48
CA SER A 20 -11.37 6.41 5.13
C SER A 20 -12.35 7.14 4.24
N TYR A 21 -13.63 6.80 4.34
CA TYR A 21 -14.71 7.45 3.62
C TYR A 21 -15.82 7.87 4.59
N PRO A 22 -16.57 8.95 4.25
CA PRO A 22 -17.67 9.40 5.09
C PRO A 22 -18.84 8.44 5.00
N VAL A 23 -19.48 8.22 6.15
CA VAL A 23 -20.73 7.47 6.28
C VAL A 23 -21.69 8.19 7.21
N THR A 24 -22.98 8.06 6.93
CA THR A 24 -24.04 8.52 7.83
C THR A 24 -24.34 7.43 8.84
N VAL A 25 -24.19 7.77 10.12
CA VAL A 25 -24.53 6.90 11.26
C VAL A 25 -25.68 7.49 12.07
N MET A 26 -26.32 6.66 12.89
CA MET A 26 -27.36 7.07 13.84
C MET A 26 -26.82 6.95 15.26
N ASP A 27 -26.98 8.01 16.07
CA ASP A 27 -26.57 8.03 17.48
C ASP A 27 -27.61 7.38 18.40
N GLU A 28 -27.30 7.31 19.71
CA GLU A 28 -28.16 6.69 20.72
C GLU A 28 -29.49 7.44 20.96
N PHE A 29 -29.59 8.69 20.50
CA PHE A 29 -30.80 9.52 20.59
C PHE A 29 -31.60 9.51 19.28
N GLY A 30 -31.16 8.76 18.27
CA GLY A 30 -31.82 8.66 16.95
C GLY A 30 -31.44 9.76 15.96
N ASN A 31 -30.44 10.60 16.26
CA ASN A 31 -30.00 11.64 15.34
C ASN A 31 -28.99 11.09 14.33
N LYS A 32 -29.06 11.56 13.07
CA LYS A 32 -28.07 11.25 12.04
C LYS A 32 -26.83 12.12 12.20
N ARG A 33 -25.65 11.51 12.08
CA ARG A 33 -24.35 12.19 12.10
C ARG A 33 -23.45 11.67 10.97
N GLU A 34 -22.59 12.52 10.44
CA GLU A 34 -21.52 12.08 9.55
C GLU A 34 -20.28 11.69 10.35
N THR A 35 -19.68 10.55 10.00
CA THR A 35 -18.41 10.10 10.55
C THR A 35 -17.57 9.47 9.45
N HIS A 36 -16.26 9.43 9.64
CA HIS A 36 -15.37 8.72 8.73
C HIS A 36 -15.12 7.32 9.27
N ILE A 37 -15.29 6.32 8.41
CA ILE A 37 -14.88 4.96 8.73
C ILE A 37 -13.74 4.55 7.82
N THR A 38 -12.86 3.74 8.39
CA THR A 38 -11.72 3.16 7.70
C THR A 38 -12.19 2.15 6.66
N GLY A 39 -11.70 2.27 5.44
CA GLY A 39 -11.96 1.32 4.36
C GLY A 39 -10.77 0.41 4.13
N GLU A 40 -10.75 -0.77 4.76
CA GLU A 40 -9.76 -1.79 4.42
C GLU A 40 -10.10 -2.44 3.08
N ARG A 41 -9.07 -2.71 2.29
CA ARG A 41 -9.18 -3.38 0.98
C ARG A 41 -8.11 -4.45 0.83
N PRO A 42 -8.38 -5.52 0.07
CA PRO A 42 -7.36 -6.49 -0.33
C PRO A 42 -6.31 -5.84 -1.22
N LEU A 43 -5.05 -6.15 -0.93
CA LEU A 43 -3.92 -5.91 -1.80
C LEU A 43 -3.20 -7.23 -2.01
N THR A 44 -3.26 -7.76 -3.22
CA THR A 44 -2.55 -8.97 -3.60
C THR A 44 -1.18 -8.61 -4.15
N ILE A 45 -0.12 -9.14 -3.54
CA ILE A 45 1.27 -8.92 -3.96
C ILE A 45 1.66 -9.99 -4.97
N TYR A 46 2.08 -9.53 -6.15
CA TYR A 46 2.73 -10.36 -7.16
C TYR A 46 4.21 -9.99 -7.27
N VAL A 47 5.08 -11.00 -7.36
CA VAL A 47 6.51 -10.83 -7.70
C VAL A 47 6.77 -11.62 -8.97
N ASP A 48 7.27 -10.94 -10.01
CA ASP A 48 7.47 -11.54 -11.34
C ASP A 48 6.28 -12.37 -11.82
N LYS A 49 5.08 -11.80 -11.66
CA LYS A 49 3.77 -12.38 -12.02
C LYS A 49 3.35 -13.61 -11.21
N ARG A 50 4.03 -13.91 -10.09
CA ARG A 50 3.63 -14.97 -9.16
C ARG A 50 2.97 -14.36 -7.94
N GLU A 51 1.80 -14.85 -7.60
CA GLU A 51 1.10 -14.45 -6.39
C GLU A 51 1.89 -14.89 -5.16
N ILE A 52 2.11 -13.96 -4.23
CA ILE A 52 2.85 -14.22 -2.99
C ILE A 52 1.89 -14.26 -1.81
N VAL A 53 1.04 -13.26 -1.69
CA VAL A 53 0.12 -13.09 -0.56
C VAL A 53 -0.98 -12.10 -0.90
N THR A 54 -2.12 -12.19 -0.22
CA THR A 54 -3.10 -11.10 -0.13
C THR A 54 -3.15 -10.59 1.31
N LEU A 55 -3.03 -9.28 1.49
CA LEU A 55 -3.15 -8.61 2.79
C LEU A 55 -4.26 -7.55 2.77
N MET A 56 -4.75 -7.22 3.96
CA MET A 56 -5.65 -6.09 4.16
C MET A 56 -4.85 -4.81 4.37
N THR A 57 -5.27 -3.71 3.75
CA THR A 57 -4.61 -2.42 3.87
C THR A 57 -5.57 -1.25 3.73
N LEU A 58 -5.16 -0.10 4.27
CA LEU A 58 -5.83 1.19 4.05
C LEU A 58 -5.49 1.81 2.69
N GLY A 59 -4.46 1.31 2.01
CA GLY A 59 -4.13 1.71 0.64
C GLY A 59 -3.49 3.09 0.47
N LYS A 60 -3.09 3.80 1.55
CA LYS A 60 -2.51 5.15 1.44
C LYS A 60 -1.13 5.17 0.75
N TYR A 61 -0.29 4.18 1.05
CA TYR A 61 1.07 4.04 0.50
C TYR A 61 1.34 2.58 0.07
N PRO A 62 0.61 2.07 -0.93
CA PRO A 62 0.63 0.64 -1.23
C PRO A 62 2.00 0.18 -1.76
N GLU A 63 2.71 0.99 -2.56
CA GLU A 63 4.04 0.62 -3.06
C GLU A 63 5.07 0.51 -1.92
N LEU A 64 5.04 1.44 -0.97
CA LEU A 64 5.92 1.40 0.20
C LEU A 64 5.59 0.20 1.10
N LEU A 65 4.31 -0.13 1.24
CA LEU A 65 3.87 -1.32 1.96
C LEU A 65 4.42 -2.60 1.30
N VAL A 66 4.34 -2.71 -0.02
CA VAL A 66 4.88 -3.85 -0.78
C VAL A 66 6.40 -3.96 -0.60
N ILE A 67 7.14 -2.86 -0.77
CA ILE A 67 8.61 -2.86 -0.59
C ILE A 67 8.97 -3.28 0.84
N GLY A 68 8.28 -2.72 1.84
CA GLY A 68 8.47 -3.08 3.24
C GLY A 68 8.16 -4.54 3.53
N TYR A 69 7.08 -5.07 2.95
CA TYR A 69 6.71 -6.48 3.08
C TYR A 69 7.80 -7.40 2.49
N LEU A 70 8.24 -7.14 1.25
CA LEU A 70 9.26 -7.95 0.58
C LEU A 70 10.58 -7.95 1.35
N HIS A 71 10.98 -6.80 1.90
CA HIS A 71 12.15 -6.71 2.76
C HIS A 71 11.97 -7.48 4.08
N ASN A 72 10.83 -7.30 4.76
CA ASN A 72 10.57 -7.96 6.05
C ASN A 72 10.49 -9.49 5.93
N GLN A 73 9.97 -10.00 4.80
CA GLN A 73 9.90 -11.43 4.50
C GLN A 73 11.20 -11.99 3.88
N GLY A 74 12.22 -11.15 3.67
CA GLY A 74 13.51 -11.57 3.13
C GLY A 74 13.54 -11.87 1.63
N PHE A 75 12.53 -11.45 0.86
CA PHE A 75 12.54 -11.55 -0.61
C PHE A 75 13.60 -10.64 -1.25
N ILE A 76 13.90 -9.50 -0.60
CA ILE A 76 14.94 -8.56 -1.01
C ILE A 76 15.78 -8.13 0.20
N LYS A 77 17.03 -7.73 -0.01
CA LYS A 77 17.89 -7.16 1.04
C LYS A 77 17.84 -5.64 1.04
N ASN A 78 17.63 -5.02 -0.11
CA ASN A 78 17.51 -3.57 -0.25
C ASN A 78 16.65 -3.18 -1.45
N SER A 79 16.19 -1.93 -1.48
CA SER A 79 15.30 -1.43 -2.54
C SER A 79 15.93 -1.37 -3.93
N CYS A 80 17.27 -1.47 -4.07
CA CYS A 80 17.93 -1.47 -5.36
C CYS A 80 17.75 -2.77 -6.15
N GLU A 81 17.25 -3.82 -5.50
CA GLU A 81 16.89 -5.09 -6.15
C GLU A 81 15.52 -5.02 -6.85
N ILE A 82 14.73 -3.97 -6.58
CA ILE A 82 13.41 -3.78 -7.19
C ILE A 82 13.54 -2.82 -8.36
N LYS A 83 13.09 -3.25 -9.54
CA LYS A 83 13.02 -2.37 -10.72
C LYS A 83 11.86 -1.38 -10.63
N ALA A 84 10.67 -1.89 -10.35
CA ALA A 84 9.44 -1.12 -10.29
C ALA A 84 8.43 -1.77 -9.34
N VAL A 85 7.53 -0.97 -8.77
CA VAL A 85 6.35 -1.42 -8.05
C VAL A 85 5.14 -0.76 -8.67
N GLN A 86 4.24 -1.57 -9.20
CA GLN A 86 3.04 -1.13 -9.86
C GLN A 86 1.85 -1.63 -9.06
N VAL A 87 0.97 -0.69 -8.70
CA VAL A 87 -0.27 -0.97 -7.99
C VAL A 87 -1.40 -0.53 -8.88
N ASP A 88 -2.32 -1.44 -9.10
CA ASP A 88 -3.59 -1.19 -9.79
C ASP A 88 -4.71 -1.55 -8.83
N TRP A 89 -5.76 -0.74 -8.82
CA TRP A 89 -6.96 -0.98 -8.03
C TRP A 89 -8.07 -1.34 -8.99
N ASP A 90 -8.75 -2.46 -8.75
CA ASP A 90 -10.01 -2.75 -9.42
C ASP A 90 -11.03 -1.67 -8.99
N ILE A 91 -11.31 -0.70 -9.88
CA ILE A 91 -12.30 0.38 -9.68
C ILE A 91 -13.68 -0.10 -10.11
#